data_AF-A0A936LT41-F1
#
_entry.id   AF-A0A936LT41-F1
#
_cell.length_a   1.000
_cell.length_b   1.000
_cell.length_c   1.000
_cell.angle_alpha   90.00
_cell.angle_beta   90.00
_cell.angle_gamma   90.00
#
_symmetry.space_group_name_H-M   'P 1'
#
loop_
_entity.id
_entity.type
_entity.pdbx_description
1 polymer ?
#
loop_
_entity_poly.entity_id
_entity_poly.type
_entity_poly.pdbx_seq_one_letter_code
_entity_poly.pdbx_strand_id
1 'polypeptide(L)'
;MPPASTPGHRIRRVSREHQGRSIPDARSLQAAWRHYRRHGDEPTRNRLIEHYLYLVRYTAERIGAKLPAEVDVDDLMSAGIFGLVDAIDAFDLDRGVKFETYCAARIRGAILDELRSLDWVPRLVRNRAHKLAEATRALEVELGRVPSEDELARRLNIPKSQFDKLLRDASAVTLLSLSRKYADPDSQREVFEIDVVPGEESADPVVEAQKRDLKELIANGLSRAERLIIVLYYYEQMTMKQIGQTLDLSESRVSQMHSAILERLRAQLQNTAARVAAPIAATEEKAPASPRSSAPPACPAPCPPRPAPAPLIADLKPSLESALQAAAKAAPSRDPLGVSDRLLAAIQRLRVPPPPGAPA
;
A
#
# COMPACT_ATOMS: atom_id res chain seq x y z
N MET A 1 -32.94 52.58 9.81
CA MET A 1 -32.29 52.23 8.53
C MET A 1 -31.97 50.74 8.54
N PRO A 2 -32.73 49.90 7.81
CA PRO A 2 -32.39 48.50 7.60
C PRO A 2 -31.42 48.34 6.41
N PRO A 3 -30.57 47.30 6.40
CA PRO A 3 -29.54 47.11 5.37
C PRO A 3 -30.11 46.56 4.05
N ALA A 4 -29.48 46.97 2.95
CA ALA A 4 -29.81 46.65 1.57
C ALA A 4 -29.73 45.15 1.28
N SER A 5 -30.78 44.63 0.64
CA SER A 5 -30.86 43.28 0.09
C SER A 5 -30.09 43.18 -1.24
N THR A 6 -29.15 42.25 -1.30
CA THR A 6 -28.39 41.90 -2.51
C THR A 6 -29.32 41.29 -3.57
N PRO A 7 -29.25 41.68 -4.85
CA PRO A 7 -30.07 41.08 -5.90
C PRO A 7 -29.59 39.66 -6.20
N GLY A 8 -30.42 38.67 -5.84
CA GLY A 8 -30.19 37.27 -6.18
C GLY A 8 -30.08 37.06 -7.70
N HIS A 9 -29.05 36.33 -8.12
CA HIS A 9 -28.91 35.83 -9.49
C HIS A 9 -30.17 35.03 -9.87
N ARG A 10 -30.98 35.64 -10.73
CA ARG A 10 -32.17 35.02 -11.33
C ARG A 10 -31.70 33.93 -12.29
N ILE A 11 -31.63 32.69 -11.80
CA ILE A 11 -31.51 31.50 -12.66
C ILE A 11 -32.63 31.61 -13.69
N ARG A 12 -32.27 31.85 -14.96
CA ARG A 12 -33.21 31.86 -16.08
C ARG A 12 -33.91 30.50 -16.07
N ARG A 13 -35.21 30.49 -15.77
CA ARG A 13 -36.07 29.31 -16.00
C ARG A 13 -35.91 28.94 -17.47
N VAL A 14 -35.21 27.84 -17.75
CA VAL A 14 -35.21 27.20 -19.06
C VAL A 14 -36.66 26.83 -19.34
N SER A 15 -37.23 27.45 -20.37
CA SER A 15 -38.64 27.30 -20.75
C SER A 15 -38.99 25.81 -20.93
N ARG A 16 -40.08 25.41 -20.25
CA ARG A 16 -40.70 24.07 -20.26
C ARG A 16 -41.34 23.66 -21.61
N GLU A 17 -40.79 24.07 -22.74
CA GLU A 17 -41.37 23.80 -24.07
C GLU A 17 -40.65 22.73 -24.90
N HIS A 18 -39.56 22.14 -24.40
CA HIS A 18 -38.81 21.10 -25.14
C HIS A 18 -39.33 19.67 -24.92
N GLN A 19 -40.65 19.48 -24.79
CA GLN A 19 -41.22 18.13 -24.82
C GLN A 19 -41.14 17.58 -26.26
N GLY A 20 -40.15 16.70 -26.47
CA GLY A 20 -40.12 15.58 -27.40
C GLY A 20 -40.97 15.69 -28.66
N ARG A 21 -40.43 16.31 -29.71
CA ARG A 21 -40.74 15.90 -31.08
C ARG A 21 -39.55 15.14 -31.61
N SER A 22 -39.51 13.83 -31.32
CA SER A 22 -38.62 12.92 -32.04
C SER A 22 -38.90 13.08 -33.55
N ILE A 23 -37.85 13.22 -34.35
CA ILE A 23 -37.99 13.41 -35.80
C ILE A 23 -38.60 12.12 -36.38
N PRO A 24 -39.83 12.16 -36.94
CA PRO A 24 -40.53 10.92 -37.33
C PRO A 24 -40.19 10.46 -38.74
N ASP A 25 -39.78 11.37 -39.63
CA ASP A 25 -39.61 11.10 -41.07
C ASP A 25 -38.17 11.32 -41.58
N ALA A 26 -37.73 10.47 -42.51
CA ALA A 26 -36.42 10.58 -43.17
C ALA A 26 -36.21 11.91 -43.92
N ARG A 27 -37.28 12.50 -44.47
CA ARG A 27 -37.23 13.82 -45.12
C ARG A 27 -37.01 14.94 -44.11
N SER A 28 -37.66 14.85 -42.94
CA SER A 28 -37.50 15.78 -41.82
C SER A 28 -36.12 15.67 -41.17
N LEU A 29 -35.53 14.47 -41.16
CA LEU A 29 -34.17 14.23 -40.68
C LEU A 29 -33.12 14.87 -41.60
N GLN A 30 -33.25 14.72 -42.92
CA GLN A 30 -32.37 15.41 -43.87
C GLN A 30 -32.48 16.94 -43.75
N ALA A 31 -33.69 17.47 -43.53
CA ALA A 31 -33.88 18.89 -43.30
C ALA A 31 -33.18 19.38 -42.02
N ALA A 32 -33.29 18.62 -40.92
CA ALA A 32 -32.61 18.92 -39.66
C ALA A 32 -31.07 18.91 -39.81
N TRP A 33 -30.52 17.94 -40.55
CA TRP A 33 -29.10 17.87 -40.85
C TRP A 33 -28.60 19.06 -41.68
N ARG A 34 -29.35 19.48 -42.71
CA ARG A 34 -29.01 20.67 -43.51
C ARG A 34 -29.10 21.96 -42.68
N HIS A 35 -30.09 22.06 -41.79
CA HIS A 35 -30.22 23.20 -40.89
C HIS A 35 -29.03 23.27 -39.92
N TYR A 36 -28.67 22.14 -39.30
CA TYR A 36 -27.53 22.05 -38.40
C TYR A 36 -26.22 22.46 -39.08
N ARG A 37 -25.94 21.96 -40.29
CA ARG A 37 -24.72 22.31 -41.04
C ARG A 37 -24.63 23.79 -41.43
N ARG A 38 -25.76 24.48 -41.61
CA ARG A 38 -25.78 25.90 -41.99
C ARG A 38 -25.69 26.86 -40.80
N HIS A 39 -26.32 26.50 -39.68
CA HIS A 39 -26.48 27.41 -38.54
C HIS A 39 -25.69 27.01 -37.28
N GLY A 40 -25.25 25.75 -37.17
CA GLY A 40 -24.55 25.26 -35.98
C GLY A 40 -25.37 25.31 -34.70
N ASP A 41 -26.70 25.29 -34.82
CA ASP A 41 -27.63 25.62 -33.74
C ASP A 41 -27.77 24.46 -32.72
N GLU A 42 -27.56 24.76 -31.45
CA GLU A 42 -27.58 23.81 -30.33
C GLU A 42 -28.90 23.03 -30.19
N PRO A 43 -30.11 23.64 -30.24
CA PRO A 43 -31.35 22.88 -30.17
C PRO A 43 -31.56 21.96 -31.39
N THR A 44 -31.00 22.28 -32.56
CA THR A 44 -31.03 21.37 -33.72
C THR A 44 -30.12 20.16 -33.47
N ARG A 45 -28.94 20.38 -32.90
CA ARG A 45 -28.02 19.32 -32.48
C ARG A 45 -28.64 18.38 -31.45
N ASN A 46 -29.30 18.93 -30.42
CA ASN A 46 -29.94 18.15 -29.38
C ASN A 46 -31.06 17.25 -29.94
N ARG A 47 -31.85 17.76 -30.91
CA ARG A 47 -32.86 16.95 -31.62
C ARG A 47 -32.24 15.80 -32.42
N LEU A 48 -31.08 16.02 -33.05
CA LEU A 48 -30.35 14.96 -33.75
C LEU A 48 -29.82 13.92 -32.76
N ILE A 49 -29.26 14.35 -31.63
CA ILE A 49 -28.80 13.45 -30.56
C ILE A 49 -29.97 12.59 -30.07
N GLU A 50 -31.09 13.20 -29.68
CA GLU A 50 -32.29 12.50 -29.20
C GLU A 50 -32.79 11.45 -30.20
N HIS A 51 -32.77 11.78 -31.50
CA HIS A 51 -33.17 10.83 -32.54
C HIS A 51 -32.24 9.62 -32.63
N TYR A 52 -30.93 9.78 -32.44
CA TYR A 52 -29.93 8.71 -32.57
C TYR A 52 -29.55 8.02 -31.26
N LEU A 53 -30.11 8.40 -30.11
CA LEU A 53 -29.84 7.78 -28.80
C LEU A 53 -30.04 6.26 -28.79
N TYR A 54 -30.99 5.73 -29.58
CA TYR A 54 -31.23 4.29 -29.65
C TYR A 54 -30.01 3.50 -30.15
N LEU A 55 -29.16 4.10 -30.99
CA LEU A 55 -27.92 3.46 -31.48
C LEU A 55 -26.89 3.31 -30.37
N VAL A 56 -26.83 4.29 -29.47
CA VAL A 56 -25.96 4.26 -28.30
C VAL A 56 -26.41 3.13 -27.38
N ARG A 57 -27.71 3.09 -27.03
CA ARG A 57 -28.28 2.03 -26.19
C ARG A 57 -28.01 0.64 -26.76
N TYR A 58 -28.31 0.43 -28.04
CA TYR A 58 -28.06 -0.85 -28.72
C TYR A 58 -26.57 -1.26 -28.70
N THR A 59 -25.67 -0.29 -28.85
CA THR A 59 -24.23 -0.56 -28.85
C THR A 59 -23.71 -0.86 -27.44
N ALA A 60 -24.17 -0.11 -26.44
CA ALA A 60 -23.83 -0.28 -25.03
C ALA A 60 -24.29 -1.66 -24.51
N GLU A 61 -25.56 -2.02 -24.72
CA GLU A 61 -26.11 -3.32 -24.32
C GLU A 61 -25.33 -4.50 -24.92
N ARG A 62 -24.96 -4.41 -26.21
CA ARG A 62 -24.20 -5.46 -26.90
C ARG A 62 -22.76 -5.58 -26.40
N ILE A 63 -22.16 -4.48 -25.93
CA ILE A 63 -20.83 -4.49 -25.32
C ILE A 63 -20.96 -5.05 -23.90
N GLY A 64 -21.88 -4.51 -23.09
CA GLY A 64 -22.14 -4.95 -21.72
C GLY A 64 -22.43 -6.45 -21.59
N ALA A 65 -23.14 -7.05 -22.56
CA ALA A 65 -23.37 -8.50 -22.59
C ALA A 65 -22.09 -9.38 -22.65
N LYS A 66 -20.93 -8.80 -22.99
CA LYS A 66 -19.64 -9.50 -23.03
C LYS A 66 -18.76 -9.18 -21.81
N LEU A 67 -19.18 -8.23 -20.98
CA LEU A 67 -18.41 -7.77 -19.83
C LEU A 67 -18.92 -8.43 -18.53
N PRO A 68 -18.09 -8.43 -17.48
CA PRO A 68 -18.51 -8.84 -16.13
C PRO A 68 -19.69 -8.00 -15.62
N ALA A 69 -20.46 -8.56 -14.68
CA ALA A 69 -21.65 -7.92 -14.11
C ALA A 69 -21.34 -6.65 -13.28
N GLU A 70 -20.07 -6.42 -12.97
CA GLU A 70 -19.57 -5.25 -12.26
C GLU A 70 -19.61 -3.97 -13.11
N VAL A 71 -19.77 -4.07 -14.43
CA VAL A 71 -19.82 -2.89 -15.33
C VAL A 71 -21.27 -2.53 -15.64
N ASP A 72 -21.67 -1.32 -15.27
CA ASP A 72 -23.01 -0.81 -15.54
C ASP A 72 -23.17 -0.38 -17.01
N VAL A 73 -24.31 -0.71 -17.60
CA VAL A 73 -24.68 -0.30 -18.97
C VAL A 73 -24.92 1.21 -19.04
N ASP A 74 -25.40 1.84 -17.96
CA ASP A 74 -25.66 3.28 -17.91
C ASP A 74 -24.36 4.11 -18.05
N ASP A 75 -23.26 3.61 -17.48
CA ASP A 75 -21.93 4.21 -17.64
C ASP A 75 -21.43 4.11 -19.09
N LEU A 76 -21.64 2.95 -19.73
CA LEU A 76 -21.31 2.76 -21.14
C LEU A 76 -22.16 3.65 -22.05
N MET A 77 -23.43 3.86 -21.72
CA MET A 77 -24.30 4.77 -22.46
C MET A 77 -23.80 6.21 -22.38
N SER A 78 -23.40 6.66 -21.18
CA SER A 78 -22.86 8.01 -20.97
C SER A 78 -21.61 8.25 -21.84
N ALA A 79 -20.66 7.30 -21.85
CA ALA A 79 -19.49 7.35 -22.74
C ALA A 79 -19.88 7.34 -24.23
N GLY A 80 -20.86 6.51 -24.60
CA GLY A 80 -21.35 6.41 -25.96
C GLY A 80 -22.04 7.68 -26.46
N ILE A 81 -22.69 8.45 -25.59
CA ILE A 81 -23.31 9.75 -25.93
C ILE A 81 -22.25 10.77 -26.34
N PHE A 82 -21.10 10.84 -25.66
CA PHE A 82 -19.99 11.69 -26.08
C PHE A 82 -19.45 11.29 -27.46
N GLY A 83 -19.34 9.99 -27.73
CA GLY A 83 -18.97 9.49 -29.07
C GLY A 83 -20.00 9.83 -30.16
N LEU A 84 -21.30 9.84 -29.83
CA LEU A 84 -22.37 10.24 -30.74
C LEU A 84 -22.31 11.75 -31.02
N VAL A 85 -22.10 12.56 -30.00
CA VAL A 85 -21.86 14.00 -30.07
C VAL A 85 -20.74 14.32 -31.06
N ASP A 86 -19.57 13.71 -30.86
CA ASP A 86 -18.42 13.92 -31.74
C ASP A 86 -18.69 13.45 -33.17
N ALA A 87 -19.46 12.36 -33.33
CA ALA A 87 -19.84 11.85 -34.64
C ALA A 87 -20.78 12.81 -35.38
N ILE A 88 -21.73 13.44 -34.67
CA ILE A 88 -22.64 14.43 -35.25
C ILE A 88 -21.88 15.68 -35.70
N ASP A 89 -20.96 16.14 -34.87
CA ASP A 89 -20.17 17.35 -35.14
C ASP A 89 -19.21 17.12 -36.31
N ALA A 90 -18.56 15.96 -36.36
CA ALA A 90 -17.71 15.58 -37.47
C ALA A 90 -18.52 15.48 -38.76
N PHE A 91 -19.57 14.63 -38.82
CA PHE A 91 -20.54 14.41 -39.91
C PHE A 91 -19.93 14.40 -41.33
N ASP A 92 -20.68 14.22 -42.41
CA ASP A 92 -20.56 14.97 -43.68
C ASP A 92 -21.55 14.32 -44.64
N LEU A 93 -22.56 15.10 -45.01
CA LEU A 93 -23.71 14.62 -45.78
C LEU A 93 -23.30 14.34 -47.22
N ASP A 94 -22.26 15.00 -47.73
CA ASP A 94 -21.83 14.90 -49.12
C ASP A 94 -21.08 13.59 -49.41
N ARG A 95 -20.69 12.85 -48.37
CA ARG A 95 -19.98 11.56 -48.50
C ARG A 95 -20.87 10.38 -48.91
N GLY A 96 -22.20 10.55 -48.93
CA GLY A 96 -23.15 9.54 -49.38
C GLY A 96 -23.25 8.27 -48.51
N VAL A 97 -22.61 8.26 -47.34
CA VAL A 97 -22.72 7.17 -46.35
C VAL A 97 -23.82 7.46 -45.34
N LYS A 98 -24.55 6.43 -44.94
CA LYS A 98 -25.56 6.53 -43.88
C LYS A 98 -24.90 6.91 -42.55
N PHE A 99 -25.50 7.86 -41.83
CA PHE A 99 -24.97 8.33 -40.55
C PHE A 99 -24.85 7.18 -39.54
N GLU A 100 -25.82 6.27 -39.53
CA GLU A 100 -25.87 5.12 -38.64
C GLU A 100 -24.63 4.22 -38.78
N THR A 101 -24.18 4.01 -40.02
CA THR A 101 -22.99 3.19 -40.33
C THR A 101 -21.70 3.86 -39.85
N TYR A 102 -21.59 5.18 -40.03
CA TYR A 102 -20.43 5.96 -39.58
C TYR A 102 -20.37 6.06 -38.06
N CYS A 103 -21.50 6.39 -37.44
CA CYS A 103 -21.61 6.64 -36.00
C CYS A 103 -21.38 5.38 -35.17
N ALA A 104 -21.81 4.20 -35.65
CA ALA A 104 -21.62 2.94 -34.95
C ALA A 104 -20.14 2.65 -34.60
N ALA A 105 -19.19 2.99 -35.47
CA ALA A 105 -17.76 2.82 -35.20
C ALA A 105 -17.25 3.83 -34.15
N ARG A 106 -17.76 5.07 -34.16
CA ARG A 106 -17.37 6.15 -33.25
C ARG A 106 -17.91 5.94 -31.84
N ILE A 107 -19.19 5.58 -31.70
CA ILE A 107 -19.81 5.22 -30.41
C ILE A 107 -19.05 4.04 -29.80
N ARG A 108 -18.83 2.97 -30.58
CA ARG A 108 -18.08 1.80 -30.10
C ARG A 108 -16.67 2.18 -29.66
N GLY A 109 -15.99 3.05 -30.41
CA GLY A 109 -14.67 3.57 -30.05
C GLY A 109 -14.68 4.28 -28.70
N ALA A 110 -15.60 5.24 -28.52
CA ALA A 110 -15.74 6.01 -27.29
C ALA A 110 -16.01 5.12 -26.06
N ILE A 111 -16.94 4.15 -26.17
CA ILE A 111 -17.22 3.20 -25.09
C ILE A 111 -15.97 2.37 -24.75
N LEU A 112 -15.25 1.89 -25.77
CA LEU A 112 -14.02 1.12 -25.55
C LEU A 112 -12.88 1.97 -24.98
N ASP A 113 -12.85 3.27 -25.26
CA ASP A 113 -11.86 4.19 -24.70
C ASP A 113 -12.15 4.53 -23.24
N GLU A 114 -13.42 4.69 -22.86
CA GLU A 114 -13.81 4.84 -21.44
C GLU A 114 -13.53 3.57 -20.64
N LEU A 115 -13.85 2.39 -21.18
CA LEU A 115 -13.47 1.13 -20.54
C LEU A 115 -11.96 1.00 -20.33
N ARG A 116 -11.14 1.69 -21.13
CA ARG A 116 -9.68 1.71 -20.98
C ARG A 116 -9.18 2.75 -20.00
N SER A 117 -9.87 3.87 -19.82
CA SER A 117 -9.50 4.85 -18.79
C SER A 117 -9.77 4.30 -17.39
N LEU A 118 -10.81 3.48 -17.24
CA LEU A 118 -11.15 2.78 -16.00
C LEU A 118 -10.19 1.63 -15.65
N ASP A 119 -9.50 1.07 -16.65
CA ASP A 119 -8.51 0.02 -16.46
C ASP A 119 -7.19 0.61 -15.93
N TRP A 120 -6.85 0.32 -14.66
CA TRP A 120 -5.58 0.76 -14.06
C TRP A 120 -4.34 0.07 -14.66
N VAL A 121 -4.51 -1.02 -15.40
CA VAL A 121 -3.41 -1.84 -15.97
C VAL A 121 -3.13 -1.45 -17.44
N PRO A 122 -1.90 -1.03 -17.78
CA PRO A 122 -1.53 -0.70 -19.16
C PRO A 122 -1.69 -1.87 -20.15
N ARG A 123 -2.10 -1.59 -21.40
CA ARG A 123 -2.28 -2.60 -22.46
C ARG A 123 -1.05 -3.48 -22.69
N LEU A 124 0.15 -2.89 -22.61
CA LEU A 124 1.39 -3.63 -22.82
C LEU A 124 1.61 -4.71 -21.75
N VAL A 125 1.26 -4.41 -20.50
CA VAL A 125 1.32 -5.35 -19.37
C VAL A 125 0.31 -6.47 -19.57
N ARG A 126 -0.94 -6.14 -19.91
CA ARG A 126 -1.99 -7.15 -20.15
C ARG A 126 -1.67 -8.06 -21.34
N ASN A 127 -1.11 -7.51 -22.42
CA ASN A 127 -0.66 -8.32 -23.57
C ASN A 127 0.49 -9.27 -23.21
N ARG A 128 1.43 -8.84 -22.35
CA ARG A 128 2.51 -9.69 -21.84
C ARG A 128 1.96 -10.80 -20.94
N ALA A 129 1.02 -10.49 -20.05
CA ALA A 129 0.34 -11.46 -19.20
C ALA A 129 -0.44 -12.50 -20.04
N HIS A 130 -1.14 -12.05 -21.09
CA HIS A 130 -1.82 -12.96 -22.03
C HIS A 130 -0.85 -13.90 -22.74
N LYS A 131 0.26 -13.38 -23.27
CA LYS A 131 1.30 -14.21 -23.91
C LYS A 131 1.91 -15.22 -22.95
N LEU A 132 2.11 -14.85 -21.68
CA LEU A 132 2.56 -15.78 -20.66
C LEU A 132 1.52 -16.88 -20.43
N ALA A 133 0.25 -16.53 -20.24
CA ALA A 133 -0.83 -17.50 -20.02
C ALA A 133 -1.07 -18.43 -21.22
N GLU A 134 -0.86 -17.95 -22.45
CA GLU A 134 -0.87 -18.79 -23.65
C GLU A 134 0.32 -19.74 -23.71
N ALA A 135 1.53 -19.25 -23.40
CA ALA A 135 2.73 -20.08 -23.35
C ALA A 135 2.64 -21.16 -22.25
N THR A 136 2.10 -20.82 -21.08
CA THR A 136 1.84 -21.77 -19.99
C THR A 136 0.88 -22.86 -20.43
N ARG A 137 -0.29 -22.50 -20.99
CA ARG A 137 -1.27 -23.48 -21.46
C ARG A 137 -0.73 -24.37 -22.58
N ALA A 138 0.03 -23.81 -23.52
CA ALA A 138 0.64 -24.60 -24.58
C ALA A 138 1.63 -25.63 -24.02
N LEU A 139 2.49 -25.23 -23.07
CA LEU A 139 3.45 -26.14 -22.44
C LEU A 139 2.78 -27.16 -21.52
N GLU A 140 1.70 -26.80 -20.82
CA GLU A 140 0.92 -27.76 -20.01
C GLU A 140 0.33 -28.87 -20.88
N VAL A 141 -0.17 -28.52 -22.07
CA VAL A 141 -0.68 -29.49 -23.04
C VAL A 141 0.44 -30.38 -23.60
N GLU A 142 1.61 -29.81 -23.89
CA GLU A 142 2.76 -30.55 -24.43
C GLU A 142 3.42 -31.47 -23.39
N LEU A 143 3.56 -31.01 -22.14
CA LEU A 143 4.32 -31.69 -21.08
C LEU A 143 3.44 -32.55 -20.16
N GLY A 144 2.12 -32.32 -20.14
CA GLY A 144 1.19 -32.97 -19.21
C GLY A 144 1.44 -32.63 -17.73
N ARG A 145 2.23 -31.58 -17.46
CA ARG A 145 2.57 -31.07 -16.12
C ARG A 145 2.71 -29.55 -16.16
N VAL A 146 2.73 -28.93 -14.97
CA VAL A 146 3.03 -27.50 -14.85
C VAL A 146 4.47 -27.23 -15.35
N PRO A 147 4.66 -26.28 -16.28
CA PRO A 147 5.98 -25.97 -16.84
C PRO A 147 6.85 -25.21 -15.83
N SER A 148 8.17 -25.42 -15.91
CA SER A 148 9.15 -24.67 -15.12
C SER A 148 9.36 -23.26 -15.71
N GLU A 149 9.77 -22.30 -14.87
CA GLU A 149 10.10 -20.93 -15.30
C GLU A 149 11.16 -20.90 -16.42
N ASP A 150 12.16 -21.78 -16.35
CA ASP A 150 13.22 -21.87 -17.38
C ASP A 150 12.70 -22.47 -18.70
N GLU A 151 11.64 -23.27 -18.66
CA GLU A 151 10.97 -23.82 -19.85
C GLU A 151 10.09 -22.74 -20.51
N LEU A 152 9.38 -21.96 -19.70
CA LEU A 152 8.59 -20.81 -20.14
C LEU A 152 9.46 -19.71 -20.77
N ALA A 153 10.58 -19.37 -20.14
CA ALA A 153 11.52 -18.37 -20.67
C ALA A 153 12.09 -18.79 -22.03
N ARG A 154 12.42 -20.09 -22.19
CA ARG A 154 12.86 -20.66 -23.47
C ARG A 154 11.77 -20.62 -24.53
N ARG A 155 10.53 -20.96 -24.18
CA ARG A 155 9.38 -20.93 -25.11
C ARG A 155 9.06 -19.53 -25.62
N LEU A 156 9.22 -18.52 -24.74
CA LEU A 156 9.02 -17.11 -25.06
C LEU A 156 10.24 -16.44 -25.71
N ASN A 157 11.39 -17.14 -25.77
CA ASN A 157 12.67 -16.64 -26.28
C ASN A 157 13.11 -15.32 -25.64
N ILE A 158 12.98 -15.22 -24.30
CA ILE A 158 13.38 -14.06 -23.53
C ILE A 158 14.43 -14.42 -22.47
N PRO A 159 15.37 -13.50 -22.16
CA PRO A 159 16.35 -13.75 -21.11
C PRO A 159 15.68 -13.79 -19.73
N LYS A 160 16.23 -14.58 -18.80
CA LYS A 160 15.67 -14.78 -17.45
C LYS A 160 15.40 -13.47 -16.69
N SER A 161 16.28 -12.48 -16.81
CA SER A 161 16.09 -11.17 -16.19
C SER A 161 14.88 -10.38 -16.71
N GLN A 162 14.49 -10.59 -17.97
CA GLN A 162 13.25 -10.03 -18.53
C GLN A 162 12.03 -10.88 -18.18
N PHE A 163 12.20 -12.20 -18.05
CA PHE A 163 11.15 -13.10 -17.57
C PHE A 163 10.72 -12.73 -16.13
N ASP A 164 11.66 -12.49 -15.22
CA ASP A 164 11.34 -12.09 -13.84
C ASP A 164 10.57 -10.76 -13.76
N LYS A 165 10.91 -9.81 -14.65
CA LYS A 165 10.15 -8.56 -14.78
C LYS A 165 8.74 -8.83 -15.32
N LEU A 166 8.63 -9.67 -16.33
CA LEU A 166 7.35 -10.03 -16.92
C LEU A 166 6.45 -10.76 -15.91
N LEU A 167 7.01 -11.61 -15.05
CA LEU A 167 6.29 -12.31 -14.00
C LEU A 167 5.74 -11.32 -12.93
N ARG A 168 6.55 -10.35 -12.52
CA ARG A 168 6.13 -9.26 -11.62
C ARG A 168 5.06 -8.36 -12.26
N ASP A 169 5.23 -8.02 -13.52
CA ASP A 169 4.25 -7.21 -14.26
C ASP A 169 2.91 -7.98 -14.41
N ALA A 170 2.97 -9.30 -14.61
CA ALA A 170 1.80 -10.14 -14.76
C ALA A 170 1.06 -10.38 -13.44
N SER A 171 1.75 -10.49 -12.30
CA SER A 171 1.09 -10.66 -11.00
C SER A 171 0.27 -9.44 -10.60
N ALA A 172 0.68 -8.24 -11.02
CA ALA A 172 -0.08 -7.00 -10.81
C ALA A 172 -1.43 -6.95 -11.54
N VAL A 173 -1.69 -7.86 -12.49
CA VAL A 173 -2.96 -7.90 -13.24
C VAL A 173 -4.09 -8.52 -12.41
N THR A 174 -3.76 -9.35 -11.41
CA THR A 174 -4.76 -10.06 -10.62
C THR A 174 -5.19 -9.21 -9.43
N LEU A 175 -6.33 -8.54 -9.55
CA LEU A 175 -7.00 -7.92 -8.40
C LEU A 175 -7.74 -9.01 -7.62
N LEU A 176 -7.36 -9.19 -6.36
CA LEU A 176 -8.06 -10.04 -5.40
C LEU A 176 -8.84 -9.15 -4.44
N SER A 177 -10.09 -9.51 -4.18
CA SER A 177 -10.89 -8.81 -3.18
C SER A 177 -10.44 -9.23 -1.78
N LEU A 178 -10.00 -8.29 -0.96
CA LEU A 178 -9.63 -8.54 0.44
C LEU A 178 -10.83 -8.98 1.30
N SER A 179 -12.06 -8.75 0.83
CA SER A 179 -13.30 -9.24 1.44
C SER A 179 -13.67 -10.66 1.02
N ARG A 180 -12.81 -11.33 0.24
CA ARG A 180 -13.00 -12.75 -0.09
C ARG A 180 -12.85 -13.58 1.19
N LYS A 181 -13.79 -14.50 1.39
CA LYS A 181 -13.71 -15.47 2.49
C LYS A 181 -12.46 -16.33 2.31
N TYR A 182 -11.61 -16.33 3.33
CA TYR A 182 -10.49 -17.24 3.44
C TYR A 182 -11.05 -18.63 3.77
N ALA A 183 -10.81 -19.59 2.88
CA ALA A 183 -11.31 -20.94 3.05
C ALA A 183 -10.41 -21.72 4.02
N ASP A 184 -10.71 -21.63 5.32
CA ASP A 184 -10.15 -22.53 6.33
C ASP A 184 -11.15 -23.68 6.57
N PRO A 185 -10.85 -24.92 6.14
CA PRO A 185 -11.78 -26.05 6.24
C PRO A 185 -12.11 -26.46 7.69
N ASP A 186 -11.31 -26.03 8.68
CA ASP A 186 -11.47 -26.40 10.09
C ASP A 186 -12.09 -25.29 10.98
N SER A 187 -12.32 -24.10 10.43
CA SER A 187 -12.76 -22.94 11.21
C SER A 187 -14.22 -22.58 10.94
N GLN A 188 -15.04 -22.54 12.00
CA GLN A 188 -16.42 -22.02 11.94
C GLN A 188 -16.48 -20.48 11.84
N ARG A 189 -15.33 -19.80 11.93
CA ARG A 189 -15.26 -18.35 11.79
C ARG A 189 -15.13 -17.97 10.33
N GLU A 190 -15.92 -16.98 9.92
CA GLU A 190 -15.72 -16.29 8.65
C GLU A 190 -14.45 -15.44 8.75
N VAL A 191 -13.32 -15.99 8.30
CA VAL A 191 -12.06 -15.27 8.15
C VAL A 191 -12.02 -14.66 6.76
N PHE A 192 -11.62 -13.41 6.63
CA PHE A 192 -11.43 -12.76 5.34
C PHE A 192 -9.94 -12.71 4.97
N GLU A 193 -9.62 -12.57 3.67
CA GLU A 193 -8.22 -12.45 3.24
C GLU A 193 -7.47 -11.33 3.97
N ILE A 194 -8.14 -10.20 4.28
CA ILE A 194 -7.55 -9.09 5.03
C ILE A 194 -7.05 -9.47 6.44
N ASP A 195 -7.69 -10.44 7.09
CA ASP A 195 -7.35 -10.84 8.46
C ASP A 195 -6.08 -11.69 8.53
N VAL A 196 -5.67 -12.27 7.40
CA VAL A 196 -4.50 -13.16 7.28
C VAL A 196 -3.26 -12.40 6.80
N VAL A 197 -3.43 -11.23 6.18
CA VAL A 197 -2.30 -10.44 5.69
C VAL A 197 -1.49 -9.90 6.88
N PRO A 198 -0.19 -10.27 7.00
CA PRO A 198 0.63 -9.81 8.10
C PRO A 198 0.86 -8.29 7.98
N GLY A 199 0.58 -7.56 9.06
CA GLY A 199 0.91 -6.14 9.15
C GLY A 199 2.43 -5.95 9.30
N GLU A 200 3.03 -5.20 8.38
CA GLU A 200 4.47 -4.92 8.37
C GLU A 200 4.92 -4.05 9.57
N GLU A 201 3.99 -3.27 10.14
CA GLU A 201 4.25 -2.35 11.26
C GLU A 201 3.88 -2.89 12.65
N SER A 202 3.28 -4.08 12.73
CA SER A 202 2.93 -4.69 14.02
C SER A 202 4.18 -5.24 14.70
N ALA A 203 4.87 -4.38 15.45
CA ALA A 203 5.91 -4.82 16.38
C ALA A 203 5.30 -5.79 17.39
N ASP A 204 5.93 -6.95 17.59
CA ASP A 204 5.48 -7.95 18.55
C ASP A 204 5.32 -7.31 19.93
N PRO A 205 4.12 -7.36 20.55
CA PRO A 205 3.87 -6.75 21.85
C PRO A 205 4.81 -7.27 22.94
N VAL A 206 5.29 -8.51 22.82
CA VAL A 206 6.27 -9.10 23.74
C VAL A 206 7.62 -8.40 23.59
N VAL A 207 8.06 -8.14 22.37
CA VAL A 207 9.34 -7.45 22.09
C VAL A 207 9.29 -6.01 22.59
N GLU A 208 8.16 -5.31 22.42
CA GLU A 208 8.00 -3.95 22.95
C GLU A 208 7.96 -3.90 24.48
N ALA A 209 7.30 -4.87 25.14
CA ALA A 209 7.33 -5.01 26.59
C ALA A 209 8.76 -5.26 27.10
N GLN A 210 9.48 -6.22 26.51
CA GLN A 210 10.87 -6.52 26.86
C GLN A 210 11.79 -5.30 26.71
N LYS A 211 11.61 -4.51 25.63
CA LYS A 211 12.37 -3.26 25.44
C LYS A 211 12.07 -2.23 26.54
N ARG A 212 10.83 -2.12 27.02
CA ARG A 212 10.47 -1.22 28.12
C ARG A 212 11.11 -1.67 29.43
N ASP A 213 10.99 -2.96 29.77
CA ASP A 213 11.57 -3.52 31.00
C ASP A 213 13.10 -3.37 31.02
N LEU A 214 13.75 -3.60 29.87
CA LEU A 214 15.19 -3.41 29.72
C LEU A 214 15.59 -1.94 29.94
N LYS A 215 14.83 -0.98 29.39
CA LYS A 215 15.08 0.45 29.59
C LYS A 215 14.95 0.85 31.06
N GLU A 216 13.95 0.33 31.77
CA GLU A 216 13.77 0.60 33.21
C GLU A 216 14.91 0.02 34.05
N LEU A 217 15.34 -1.22 33.77
CA LEU A 217 16.49 -1.83 34.46
C LEU A 217 17.78 -1.02 34.25
N ILE A 218 18.05 -0.60 33.01
CA ILE A 218 19.19 0.26 32.69
C ILE A 218 19.07 1.59 33.45
N ALA A 219 17.89 2.20 33.47
CA ALA A 219 17.68 3.49 34.15
C ALA A 219 17.91 3.40 35.66
N ASN A 220 17.43 2.36 36.32
CA ASN A 220 17.57 2.17 37.78
C ASN A 220 19.02 1.92 38.21
N GLY A 221 19.82 1.33 37.33
CA GLY A 221 21.23 1.03 37.58
C GLY A 221 22.19 2.21 37.45
N LEU A 222 21.74 3.40 37.07
CA LEU A 222 22.60 4.54 36.73
C LEU A 222 22.29 5.77 37.58
N SER A 223 23.33 6.49 37.99
CA SER A 223 23.17 7.82 38.57
C SER A 223 22.64 8.82 37.54
N ARG A 224 22.11 9.96 38.02
CA ARG A 224 21.54 11.00 37.15
C ARG A 224 22.56 11.54 36.12
N ALA A 225 23.82 11.68 36.51
CA ALA A 225 24.90 12.14 35.62
C ALA A 225 25.27 11.09 34.56
N GLU A 226 25.36 9.81 34.95
CA GLU A 226 25.67 8.70 34.05
C GLU A 226 24.54 8.49 33.01
N ARG A 227 23.27 8.58 33.44
CA ARG A 227 22.11 8.48 32.54
C ARG A 227 22.11 9.58 31.49
N LEU A 228 22.48 10.80 31.88
CA LEU A 228 22.56 11.93 30.96
C LEU A 228 23.64 11.71 29.88
N ILE A 229 24.79 11.15 30.24
CA ILE A 229 25.85 10.80 29.28
C ILE A 229 25.36 9.78 28.25
N ILE A 230 24.63 8.73 28.67
CA ILE A 230 24.06 7.73 27.74
C ILE A 230 23.03 8.39 26.80
N VAL A 231 22.13 9.22 27.32
CA VAL A 231 21.09 9.88 26.50
C VAL A 231 21.75 10.79 25.46
N LEU A 232 22.70 11.62 25.88
CA LEU A 232 23.40 12.53 24.97
C LEU A 232 24.19 11.77 23.88
N TYR A 233 24.76 10.60 24.20
CA TYR A 233 25.53 9.82 23.24
C TYR A 233 24.67 8.96 22.29
N TYR A 234 23.68 8.22 22.81
CA TYR A 234 22.92 7.25 22.01
C TYR A 234 21.62 7.81 21.42
N TYR A 235 20.97 8.77 22.09
CA TYR A 235 19.73 9.36 21.61
C TYR A 235 19.97 10.68 20.87
N GLU A 236 20.82 11.56 21.41
CA GLU A 236 21.16 12.85 20.78
C GLU A 236 22.38 12.79 19.85
N GLN A 237 23.05 11.62 19.75
CA GLN A 237 24.22 11.39 18.90
C GLN A 237 25.38 12.40 19.07
N MET A 238 25.53 12.98 20.26
CA MET A 238 26.60 13.94 20.55
C MET A 238 27.97 13.25 20.66
N THR A 239 29.02 13.95 20.22
CA THR A 239 30.40 13.49 20.38
C THR A 239 30.88 13.64 21.83
N MET A 240 31.85 12.83 22.26
CA MET A 240 32.41 12.90 23.64
C MET A 240 32.95 14.29 23.99
N LYS A 241 33.49 15.02 23.00
CA LYS A 241 33.93 16.41 23.15
C LYS A 241 32.77 17.37 23.43
N GLN A 242 31.65 17.24 22.73
CA GLN A 242 30.44 18.05 22.93
C GLN A 242 29.75 17.72 24.25
N ILE A 243 29.72 16.44 24.63
CA ILE A 243 29.21 16.00 25.93
C ILE A 243 30.05 16.58 27.07
N GLY A 244 31.39 16.56 26.93
CA GLY A 244 32.31 17.19 27.90
C GLY A 244 32.07 18.69 28.06
N GLN A 245 31.85 19.42 26.96
CA GLN A 245 31.49 20.84 27.00
C GLN A 245 30.13 21.12 27.65
N THR A 246 29.18 20.19 27.52
CA THR A 246 27.82 20.34 28.07
C THR A 246 27.77 20.04 29.58
N LEU A 247 28.66 19.18 30.06
CA LEU A 247 28.72 18.72 31.46
C LEU A 247 29.88 19.33 32.26
N ASP A 248 30.64 20.26 31.69
CA ASP A 248 31.87 20.86 32.25
C ASP A 248 32.93 19.81 32.64
N LEU A 249 33.15 18.82 31.77
CA LEU A 249 34.08 17.71 31.97
C LEU A 249 35.05 17.58 30.79
N SER A 250 36.27 17.09 31.08
CA SER A 250 37.23 16.77 30.01
C SER A 250 36.74 15.59 29.16
N GLU A 251 37.08 15.59 27.87
CA GLU A 251 36.75 14.50 26.94
C GLU A 251 37.24 13.14 27.46
N SER A 252 38.47 13.08 27.99
CA SER A 252 39.04 11.88 28.60
C SER A 252 38.18 11.36 29.76
N ARG A 253 37.66 12.26 30.60
CA ARG A 253 36.79 11.90 31.72
C ARG A 253 35.44 11.34 31.25
N VAL A 254 34.85 11.89 30.19
CA VAL A 254 33.61 11.38 29.60
C VAL A 254 33.81 9.98 29.03
N SER A 255 34.92 9.74 28.32
CA SER A 255 35.27 8.41 27.80
C SER A 255 35.46 7.36 28.91
N GLN A 256 36.10 7.73 30.01
CA GLN A 256 36.25 6.86 31.18
C GLN A 256 34.92 6.52 31.83
N MET A 257 34.06 7.53 32.05
CA MET A 257 32.73 7.31 32.64
C MET A 257 31.85 6.45 31.72
N HIS A 258 31.84 6.69 30.41
CA HIS A 258 31.09 5.87 29.45
C HIS A 258 31.54 4.40 29.49
N SER A 259 32.85 4.16 29.56
CA SER A 259 33.41 2.80 29.66
C SER A 259 33.00 2.11 30.97
N ALA A 260 33.10 2.81 32.11
CA ALA A 260 32.72 2.30 33.42
C ALA A 260 31.20 2.00 33.51
N ILE A 261 30.39 2.86 32.92
CA ILE A 261 28.94 2.69 32.80
C ILE A 261 28.61 1.41 32.01
N LEU A 262 29.23 1.20 30.85
CA LEU A 262 28.99 0.01 30.03
C LEU A 262 29.41 -1.28 30.75
N GLU A 263 30.52 -1.27 31.47
CA GLU A 263 30.98 -2.43 32.25
C GLU A 263 29.99 -2.79 33.37
N ARG A 264 29.50 -1.77 34.09
CA ARG A 264 28.47 -1.95 35.13
C ARG A 264 27.15 -2.46 34.55
N LEU A 265 26.70 -1.92 33.42
CA LEU A 265 25.47 -2.38 32.76
C LEU A 265 25.60 -3.83 32.27
N ARG A 266 26.76 -4.22 31.71
CA ARG A 266 27.04 -5.61 31.33
C ARG A 266 26.93 -6.55 32.53
N ALA A 267 27.54 -6.18 33.67
CA ALA A 267 27.46 -6.99 34.88
C ALA A 267 26.01 -7.13 35.41
N GLN A 268 25.22 -6.05 35.36
CA GLN A 268 23.81 -6.10 35.76
C GLN A 268 22.98 -7.00 34.84
N LEU A 269 23.15 -6.90 33.52
CA LEU A 269 22.42 -7.74 32.57
C LEU A 269 22.79 -9.22 32.71
N GLN A 270 24.07 -9.55 32.94
CA GLN A 270 24.50 -10.93 33.19
C GLN A 270 23.89 -11.50 34.47
N ASN A 271 23.80 -10.71 35.53
CA ASN A 271 23.17 -11.13 36.78
C ASN A 271 21.65 -11.32 36.63
N THR A 272 20.97 -10.43 35.92
CA THR A 272 19.53 -10.60 35.63
C THR A 272 19.27 -11.81 34.74
N ALA A 273 20.11 -12.04 33.72
CA ALA A 273 20.02 -13.25 32.89
C ALA A 273 20.20 -14.52 33.72
N ALA A 274 21.15 -14.54 34.65
CA ALA A 274 21.35 -15.66 35.57
C ALA A 274 20.13 -15.87 36.51
N ARG A 275 19.51 -14.78 36.99
CA ARG A 275 18.30 -14.85 37.85
C ARG A 275 17.05 -15.30 37.09
N VAL A 276 16.92 -14.97 35.81
CA VAL A 276 15.79 -15.42 34.97
C VAL A 276 15.98 -16.89 34.53
N ALA A 277 17.21 -17.35 34.34
CA ALA A 277 17.51 -18.75 34.01
C ALA A 277 17.31 -19.71 35.20
N ALA A 278 17.56 -19.27 36.44
CA ALA A 278 17.49 -20.10 37.64
C ALA A 278 16.11 -20.74 37.95
N PRO A 279 14.95 -20.06 37.82
CA PRO A 279 13.65 -20.67 38.11
C PRO A 279 13.11 -21.60 37.01
N ILE A 280 13.61 -21.49 35.77
CA ILE A 280 13.16 -22.33 34.64
C ILE A 280 13.67 -23.77 34.81
N ALA A 281 14.90 -23.95 35.30
CA ALA A 281 15.45 -25.28 35.59
C ALA A 281 14.75 -25.98 36.77
N ALA A 282 14.22 -25.22 37.74
CA ALA A 282 13.57 -25.79 38.93
C ALA A 282 12.11 -26.23 38.69
N THR A 283 11.49 -25.82 37.58
CA THR A 283 10.10 -26.17 37.26
C THR A 283 9.95 -27.44 36.39
N GLU A 284 11.04 -27.94 35.80
CA GLU A 284 10.99 -29.17 34.99
C GLU A 284 10.99 -30.47 35.82
N GLU A 285 11.27 -30.42 37.13
CA GLU A 285 11.45 -31.63 37.95
C GLU A 285 10.18 -32.11 38.71
N LYS A 286 9.02 -31.46 38.57
CA LYS A 286 7.82 -31.84 39.34
C LYS A 286 6.48 -31.64 38.61
N ALA A 287 6.31 -32.34 37.49
CA ALA A 287 4.97 -32.60 36.93
C ALA A 287 4.50 -34.02 37.36
N PRO A 288 3.38 -34.18 38.09
CA PRO A 288 2.85 -35.50 38.40
C PRO A 288 2.26 -36.15 37.15
N ALA A 289 2.65 -37.40 36.91
CA ALA A 289 2.06 -38.26 35.89
C ALA A 289 0.55 -38.41 36.10
N SER A 290 -0.24 -38.08 35.08
CA SER A 290 -1.67 -38.42 34.99
C SER A 290 -1.91 -39.27 33.73
N PRO A 291 -2.93 -40.16 33.72
CA PRO A 291 -2.91 -41.37 32.92
C PRO A 291 -3.32 -41.11 31.46
N ARG A 292 -2.72 -41.90 30.56
CA ARG A 292 -3.00 -41.93 29.13
C ARG A 292 -4.47 -42.30 28.88
N SER A 293 -5.16 -41.51 28.06
CA SER A 293 -6.37 -41.95 27.35
C SER A 293 -6.31 -41.49 25.90
N SER A 294 -6.66 -42.42 25.01
CA SER A 294 -6.91 -42.34 23.56
C SER A 294 -5.79 -41.82 22.65
N ALA A 295 -5.19 -42.76 21.91
CA ALA A 295 -4.38 -42.52 20.72
C ALA A 295 -5.26 -42.07 19.52
N PRO A 296 -4.89 -41.02 18.76
CA PRO A 296 -5.45 -40.76 17.43
C PRO A 296 -4.75 -41.63 16.36
N PRO A 297 -5.41 -41.90 15.20
CA PRO A 297 -4.90 -42.81 14.19
C PRO A 297 -3.65 -42.27 13.46
N ALA A 298 -2.80 -43.21 13.05
CA ALA A 298 -1.50 -42.99 12.43
C ALA A 298 -1.57 -42.20 11.11
N CYS A 299 -0.78 -41.13 11.01
CA CYS A 299 -0.46 -40.47 9.74
C CYS A 299 0.49 -41.35 8.91
N PRO A 300 0.25 -41.54 7.59
CA PRO A 300 1.14 -42.29 6.72
C PRO A 300 2.18 -41.35 6.05
N ALA A 301 3.19 -40.90 6.80
CA ALA A 301 4.47 -40.43 6.25
C ALA A 301 5.47 -40.12 7.39
N PRO A 302 6.77 -40.49 7.27
CA PRO A 302 7.76 -40.16 8.28
C PRO A 302 8.01 -38.64 8.27
N CYS A 303 7.63 -37.97 9.36
CA CYS A 303 8.02 -36.58 9.60
C CYS A 303 9.55 -36.49 9.70
N PRO A 304 10.19 -35.50 9.07
CA PRO A 304 11.63 -35.28 9.23
C PRO A 304 11.96 -34.95 10.70
N PRO A 305 13.15 -35.32 11.19
CA PRO A 305 13.56 -35.07 12.56
C PRO A 305 13.57 -33.56 12.84
N ARG A 306 12.97 -33.20 13.99
CA ARG A 306 12.99 -31.84 14.54
C ARG A 306 14.46 -31.39 14.67
N PRO A 307 14.88 -30.26 14.08
CA PRO A 307 16.24 -29.78 14.26
C PRO A 307 16.47 -29.47 15.75
N ALA A 308 17.60 -29.94 16.28
CA ALA A 308 18.03 -29.65 17.65
C ALA A 308 18.10 -28.12 17.87
N PRO A 309 17.81 -27.62 19.09
CA PRO A 309 17.97 -26.21 19.40
C PRO A 309 19.44 -25.82 19.21
N ALA A 310 19.71 -24.97 18.22
CA ALA A 310 21.03 -24.39 17.99
C ALA A 310 21.43 -23.51 19.20
N PRO A 311 22.72 -23.47 19.58
CA PRO A 311 23.19 -22.68 20.70
C PRO A 311 23.13 -21.17 20.38
N LEU A 312 22.05 -20.51 20.80
CA LEU A 312 21.73 -19.09 20.58
C LEU A 312 22.70 -18.06 21.23
N ILE A 313 23.81 -18.49 21.82
CA ILE A 313 24.66 -17.62 22.66
C ILE A 313 25.96 -17.22 21.93
N ALA A 314 26.39 -17.94 20.90
CA ALA A 314 27.67 -17.68 20.23
C ALA A 314 27.62 -16.59 19.14
N ASP A 315 26.45 -16.33 18.54
CA ASP A 315 26.30 -15.43 17.38
C ASP A 315 25.83 -14.00 17.70
N LEU A 316 25.64 -13.67 18.99
CA LEU A 316 25.11 -12.36 19.40
C LEU A 316 26.13 -11.21 19.36
N LYS A 317 27.44 -11.48 19.26
CA LYS A 317 28.48 -10.43 19.18
C LYS A 317 28.40 -9.59 17.89
N PRO A 318 28.43 -10.18 16.68
CA PRO A 318 28.35 -9.39 15.45
C PRO A 318 26.94 -8.85 15.19
N SER A 319 25.89 -9.49 15.69
CA SER A 319 24.49 -9.10 15.46
C SER A 319 24.08 -7.85 16.25
N LEU A 320 24.58 -7.68 17.48
CA LEU A 320 24.32 -6.47 18.29
C LEU A 320 25.09 -5.25 17.79
N GLU A 321 26.37 -5.40 17.42
CA GLU A 321 27.15 -4.29 16.86
C GLU A 321 26.62 -3.85 15.49
N SER A 322 26.23 -4.81 14.63
CA SER A 322 25.63 -4.51 13.33
C SER A 322 24.21 -3.96 13.43
N ALA A 323 23.37 -4.42 14.39
CA ALA A 323 22.05 -3.86 14.63
C ALA A 323 22.12 -2.44 15.22
N LEU A 324 23.08 -2.15 16.11
CA LEU A 324 23.33 -0.81 16.65
C LEU A 324 23.87 0.15 15.57
N GLN A 325 24.75 -0.31 14.67
CA GLN A 325 25.23 0.49 13.55
C GLN A 325 24.18 0.69 12.43
N ALA A 326 23.33 -0.31 12.18
CA ALA A 326 22.24 -0.21 11.21
C ALA A 326 21.14 0.73 11.71
N ALA A 327 20.79 0.69 13.00
CA ALA A 327 19.86 1.63 13.62
C ALA A 327 20.41 3.08 13.61
N ALA A 328 21.72 3.27 13.75
CA ALA A 328 22.36 4.58 13.64
C ALA A 328 22.34 5.15 12.20
N LYS A 329 22.33 4.29 11.17
CA LYS A 329 22.28 4.69 9.75
C LYS A 329 20.86 4.97 9.23
N ALA A 330 19.83 4.47 9.91
CA ALA A 330 18.45 4.44 9.41
C ALA A 330 17.55 5.59 9.87
N ALA A 331 18.05 6.60 10.60
CA ALA A 331 17.23 7.69 11.09
C ALA A 331 17.38 8.97 10.23
N PRO A 332 16.46 9.25 9.28
CA PRO A 332 16.21 10.60 8.84
C PRO A 332 15.18 11.29 9.77
N SER A 333 15.41 12.58 9.97
CA SER A 333 14.49 13.62 10.46
C SER A 333 13.98 13.59 11.91
N ARG A 334 14.50 14.59 12.66
CA ARG A 334 13.82 15.51 13.60
C ARG A 334 12.65 14.98 14.45
N ASP A 335 12.93 14.93 15.75
CA ASP A 335 12.03 15.21 16.87
C ASP A 335 10.63 14.54 16.84
N PRO A 336 10.50 13.27 17.24
CA PRO A 336 9.20 12.68 17.53
C PRO A 336 8.67 13.00 18.94
N LEU A 337 9.46 13.63 19.83
CA LEU A 337 9.07 13.77 21.24
C LEU A 337 9.28 15.17 21.86
N GLY A 338 9.78 16.17 21.13
CA GLY A 338 9.95 17.54 21.66
C GLY A 338 10.81 17.63 22.93
N VAL A 339 11.71 16.66 23.12
CA VAL A 339 12.52 16.50 24.32
C VAL A 339 13.69 17.49 24.33
N SER A 340 14.21 17.82 23.16
CA SER A 340 15.35 18.72 22.92
C SER A 340 15.16 20.09 23.60
N ASP A 341 14.02 20.77 23.40
CA ASP A 341 13.76 22.10 24.01
C ASP A 341 13.51 22.03 25.53
N ARG A 342 12.84 20.98 26.03
CA ARG A 342 12.58 20.82 27.46
C ARG A 342 13.84 20.43 28.24
N LEU A 343 14.74 19.67 27.62
CA LEU A 343 16.00 19.22 28.21
C LEU A 343 17.04 20.34 28.16
N LEU A 344 17.09 21.14 27.09
CA LEU A 344 17.86 22.40 27.04
C LEU A 344 17.38 23.41 28.09
N ALA A 345 16.07 23.58 28.27
CA ALA A 345 15.51 24.45 29.32
C ALA A 345 15.83 23.94 30.74
N ALA A 346 15.89 22.61 30.93
CA ALA A 346 16.29 22.01 32.22
C ALA A 346 17.80 22.15 32.49
N ILE A 347 18.64 22.09 31.45
CA ILE A 347 20.09 22.32 31.53
C ILE A 347 20.38 23.79 31.85
N GLN A 348 19.66 24.75 31.25
CA GLN A 348 19.81 26.18 31.57
C GLN A 348 19.42 26.54 33.00
N ARG A 349 18.47 25.81 33.62
CA ARG A 349 18.09 26.00 35.03
C ARG A 349 19.13 25.46 36.03
N LEU A 350 20.11 24.69 35.58
CA LEU A 350 21.15 24.09 36.42
C LEU A 350 22.48 24.87 36.40
N ARG A 351 22.58 25.96 35.62
CA ARG A 351 23.74 26.87 35.68
C ARG A 351 23.71 27.66 36.99
N VAL A 352 24.54 27.24 37.95
CA VAL A 352 24.86 28.03 39.15
C VAL A 352 25.59 29.31 38.69
N PRO A 353 25.15 30.53 39.07
CA PRO A 353 25.88 31.74 38.71
C PRO A 353 27.26 31.76 39.39
N PRO A 354 28.32 32.24 38.71
CA PRO A 354 29.65 32.30 39.30
C PRO A 354 29.67 33.24 40.52
N PRO A 355 30.47 32.95 41.56
CA PRO A 355 30.60 33.84 42.71
C PRO A 355 31.23 35.18 42.28
N PRO A 356 30.84 36.31 42.90
CA PRO A 356 31.35 37.63 42.54
C PRO A 356 32.83 37.74 42.92
N GLY A 357 33.73 37.80 41.93
CA GLY A 357 35.12 38.20 42.16
C GLY A 357 36.24 37.41 41.47
N ALA A 358 36.04 36.77 40.31
CA ALA A 358 37.15 36.24 39.52
C ALA A 358 37.43 37.14 38.30
N PRO A 359 38.69 37.58 38.07
CA PRO A 359 39.04 38.49 36.98
C PRO A 359 38.93 37.82 35.60
N ALA A 360 38.61 38.65 34.61
CA ALA A 360 38.18 38.33 33.25
C ALA A 360 39.19 37.55 32.40
#